data_AF-A0A940U448-F1
#
_entry.id   AF-A0A940U448-F1
#
_cell.length_a   1.000
_cell.length_b   1.000
_cell.length_c   1.000
_cell.angle_alpha   90.00
_cell.angle_beta   90.00
_cell.angle_gamma   90.00
#
_symmetry.space_group_name_H-M   'P 1'
#
loop_
_entity.id
_entity.type
_entity.pdbx_description
1 polymer ?
#
loop_
_entity_poly.entity_id
_entity_poly.type
_entity_poly.pdbx_seq_one_letter_code
_entity_poly.pdbx_strand_id
1 'polypeptide(L)'
;MIDQEKFYEALCEGSMDKIKELTQKALNVGDMPEKILKEGLIPAMDRIGARFRENEIFIPEVLIAARAMHAGLGVLKPILAKSTTSTMTKVVIGTVKGDL
;
A
#
# COMPACT_ATOMS: atom_id res chain seq x y z
N MET A 1 3.51 15.81 5.69
CA MET A 1 4.29 15.63 4.44
C MET A 1 4.78 14.20 4.47
N ILE A 2 4.40 13.40 3.48
CA ILE A 2 4.62 11.96 3.49
C ILE A 2 6.05 11.69 3.00
N ASP A 3 6.90 11.15 3.87
CA ASP A 3 8.27 10.79 3.55
C ASP A 3 8.32 9.48 2.75
N GLN A 4 8.27 9.59 1.42
CA GLN A 4 8.26 8.44 0.50
C GLN A 4 9.48 7.52 0.66
N GLU A 5 10.66 8.10 0.93
CA GLU A 5 11.89 7.34 1.11
C GLU A 5 11.83 6.42 2.32
N LYS A 6 11.28 6.89 3.45
CA LYS A 6 11.16 6.06 4.67
C LYS A 6 10.20 4.88 4.46
N PHE A 7 9.10 5.10 3.73
CA PHE A 7 8.19 4.01 3.38
C PHE A 7 8.87 2.99 2.47
N TYR A 8 9.62 3.46 1.47
CA TYR A 8 10.39 2.59 0.58
C TYR A 8 11.45 1.76 1.32
N GLU A 9 12.27 2.40 2.17
CA GLU A 9 13.26 1.70 3.00
C GLU A 9 12.60 0.66 3.91
N ALA A 10 11.53 1.02 4.59
CA ALA A 10 10.82 0.10 5.48
C ALA A 10 10.19 -1.09 4.74
N LEU A 11 9.72 -0.88 3.50
CA LEU A 11 9.25 -1.96 2.63
C LEU A 11 10.39 -2.86 2.13
N CYS A 12 11.52 -2.28 1.72
CA CYS A 12 12.70 -3.04 1.31
C CYS A 12 13.28 -3.89 2.45
N GLU A 13 13.28 -3.36 3.68
CA GLU A 13 13.68 -4.11 4.88
C GLU A 13 12.63 -5.16 5.31
N GLY A 14 11.40 -5.08 4.80
CA GLY A 14 10.31 -5.97 5.23
C GLY A 14 9.80 -5.71 6.63
N SER A 15 10.12 -4.55 7.21
CA SER A 15 9.83 -4.26 8.61
C SER A 15 8.38 -3.84 8.81
N MET A 16 7.56 -4.79 9.24
CA MET A 16 6.13 -4.55 9.52
C MET A 16 5.93 -3.49 10.62
N ASP A 17 6.79 -3.48 11.64
CA ASP A 17 6.67 -2.54 12.77
C ASP A 17 7.01 -1.12 12.36
N LYS A 18 8.08 -0.92 11.57
CA LYS A 18 8.43 0.40 11.01
C LYS A 18 7.32 0.93 10.11
N ILE A 19 6.74 0.08 9.23
CA ILE A 19 5.64 0.50 8.36
C ILE A 19 4.43 0.96 9.18
N LYS A 20 4.04 0.22 10.22
CA LYS A 20 2.94 0.62 11.12
C LYS A 20 3.24 1.94 11.80
N GLU A 21 4.45 2.11 12.32
CA GLU A 21 4.87 3.34 13.00
C GLU A 21 4.84 4.56 12.06
N LEU A 22 5.38 4.42 10.84
CA LEU A 22 5.36 5.48 9.83
C LEU A 22 3.93 5.84 9.41
N THR A 23 3.09 4.82 9.22
CA THR A 23 1.67 4.99 8.90
C THR A 23 0.95 5.72 10.04
N GLN A 24 1.19 5.33 11.29
CA GLN A 24 0.60 5.97 12.46
C GLN A 24 1.10 7.41 12.65
N LYS A 25 2.39 7.67 12.42
CA LYS A 25 2.97 9.02 12.45
C LYS A 25 2.29 9.91 11.41
N ALA A 26 2.13 9.45 10.18
CA ALA A 26 1.45 10.22 9.14
C ALA A 26 -0.02 10.50 9.51
N LEU A 27 -0.73 9.52 10.09
CA LEU A 27 -2.09 9.73 10.61
C LEU A 27 -2.12 10.77 11.76
N ASN A 28 -1.15 10.72 12.67
CA ASN A 28 -1.06 11.66 13.81
C ASN A 28 -0.76 13.10 13.37
N VAL A 29 -0.06 13.27 12.24
CA VAL A 29 0.20 14.58 11.63
C VAL A 29 -1.07 15.14 10.93
N GLY A 30 -2.14 14.33 10.84
CA GLY A 30 -3.40 14.71 10.21
C GLY A 30 -3.45 14.43 8.71
N ASP A 31 -2.48 13.70 8.15
CA ASP A 31 -2.57 13.26 6.76
C ASP A 31 -3.71 12.25 6.60
N MET A 32 -4.50 12.40 5.53
CA MET A 32 -5.63 11.50 5.26
C MET A 32 -5.13 10.08 4.97
N PRO A 33 -5.83 9.03 5.45
CA PRO A 33 -5.44 7.65 5.21
C PRO A 33 -5.37 7.28 3.71
N GLU A 34 -6.24 7.85 2.87
CA GLU A 34 -6.15 7.69 1.41
C GLU A 34 -4.87 8.30 0.83
N LYS A 35 -4.45 9.45 1.38
CA LYS A 35 -3.24 10.14 0.95
C LYS A 35 -2.00 9.33 1.32
N ILE A 36 -1.95 8.76 2.52
CA ILE A 36 -0.86 7.88 2.97
C ILE A 36 -0.73 6.65 2.07
N LEU A 37 -1.87 6.09 1.64
CA LEU A 37 -1.89 4.97 0.71
C LEU A 37 -1.39 5.38 -0.68
N LYS A 38 -1.96 6.44 -1.27
CA LYS A 38 -1.70 6.88 -2.65
C LYS A 38 -0.33 7.54 -2.83
N GLU A 39 0.14 8.30 -1.84
CA GLU A 39 1.39 9.04 -1.93
C GLU A 39 2.54 8.38 -1.15
N GLY A 40 2.28 7.38 -0.29
CA GLY A 40 3.29 6.67 0.48
C GLY A 40 3.48 5.22 0.05
N LEU A 41 2.51 4.36 0.38
CA LEU A 41 2.66 2.90 0.22
C LEU A 41 2.68 2.45 -1.25
N ILE A 42 1.78 2.98 -2.10
CA ILE A 42 1.72 2.62 -3.52
C ILE A 42 3.02 2.99 -4.27
N PRO A 43 3.49 4.25 -4.25
CA PRO A 43 4.69 4.63 -4.99
C PRO A 43 5.95 3.91 -4.47
N ALA A 44 6.00 3.61 -3.18
CA ALA A 44 7.08 2.81 -2.61
C ALA A 44 7.06 1.37 -3.15
N MET A 45 5.89 0.74 -3.27
CA MET A 45 5.75 -0.59 -3.87
C MET A 45 6.03 -0.57 -5.38
N ASP A 46 5.64 0.48 -6.10
CA ASP A 46 5.93 0.65 -7.53
C ASP A 46 7.43 0.70 -7.80
N ARG A 47 8.21 1.38 -6.94
CA ARG A 47 9.68 1.36 -7.02
C ARG A 47 10.24 -0.04 -6.85
N ILE A 48 9.76 -0.80 -5.86
CA ILE A 48 10.19 -2.19 -5.64
C ILE A 48 9.84 -3.03 -6.88
N GLY A 49 8.64 -2.86 -7.44
CA GLY A 49 8.22 -3.55 -8.66
C GLY A 49 8.99 -3.15 -9.92
N ALA A 50 9.50 -1.92 -10.01
CA ALA A 50 10.40 -1.49 -11.07
C ALA A 50 11.76 -2.18 -10.95
N ARG A 51 12.35 -2.20 -9.75
CA ARG A 51 13.62 -2.89 -9.48
C ARG A 51 13.57 -4.38 -9.73
N PHE A 52 12.42 -5.01 -9.45
CA PHE A 52 12.19 -6.41 -9.80
C PHE A 52 12.21 -6.63 -11.32
N ARG A 53 11.60 -5.72 -12.10
CA ARG A 53 11.63 -5.76 -13.58
C ARG A 53 13.03 -5.52 -14.14
N GLU A 54 13.85 -4.71 -13.47
CA GLU A 54 15.23 -4.43 -13.84
C GLU A 54 16.22 -5.53 -13.39
N ASN A 55 15.74 -6.64 -12.82
CA ASN A 55 16.55 -7.73 -12.26
C ASN A 55 17.49 -7.30 -11.12
N GLU A 56 17.17 -6.21 -10.40
CA GLU A 56 17.95 -5.76 -9.24
C GLU A 56 17.59 -6.48 -7.94
N ILE A 57 16.37 -7.03 -7.85
CA ILE A 57 15.87 -7.77 -6.69
C ILE A 57 15.15 -9.04 -7.15
N PHE A 58 15.04 -10.03 -6.27
CA PHE A 58 14.38 -11.31 -6.57
C PHE A 58 12.98 -11.39 -5.96
N ILE A 59 12.29 -12.50 -6.27
CA ILE A 59 10.94 -12.78 -5.76
C ILE A 59 10.85 -12.74 -4.23
N PRO A 60 11.81 -13.29 -3.45
CA PRO A 60 11.77 -13.24 -1.99
C PRO A 60 11.68 -11.83 -1.43
N GLU A 61 12.44 -10.88 -1.98
CA GLU A 61 12.45 -9.48 -1.55
C GLU A 61 11.09 -8.82 -1.83
N VAL A 62 10.49 -9.09 -2.99
CA VAL A 62 9.15 -8.60 -3.33
C VAL A 62 8.09 -9.18 -2.39
N LEU A 63 8.19 -10.46 -2.02
CA LEU A 63 7.27 -11.10 -1.07
C LEU A 63 7.39 -10.50 0.34
N ILE A 64 8.61 -10.20 0.77
CA ILE A 64 8.88 -9.55 2.05
C ILE A 64 8.28 -8.14 2.07
N ALA A 65 8.50 -7.37 1.00
CA ALA A 65 7.91 -6.04 0.84
C ALA A 65 6.38 -6.08 0.82
N ALA A 66 5.79 -7.04 0.10
CA ALA A 66 4.34 -7.22 0.05
C ALA A 66 3.75 -7.52 1.44
N ARG A 67 4.41 -8.35 2.26
CA ARG A 67 4.00 -8.59 3.65
C ARG A 67 4.07 -7.34 4.51
N ALA A 68 5.12 -6.54 4.36
CA ALA A 68 5.25 -5.26 5.08
C ALA A 68 4.17 -4.26 4.65
N MET A 69 3.85 -4.18 3.36
CA MET A 69 2.76 -3.37 2.83
C MET A 69 1.39 -3.80 3.42
N HIS A 70 1.15 -5.11 3.53
CA HIS A 70 -0.06 -5.64 4.17
C HIS A 70 -0.21 -5.19 5.63
N ALA A 71 0.90 -5.08 6.37
CA ALA A 71 0.88 -4.58 7.74
C ALA A 71 0.45 -3.10 7.82
N GLY A 72 0.93 -2.25 6.89
CA GLY A 72 0.50 -0.85 6.78
C GLY A 72 -0.96 -0.71 6.38
N LEU A 73 -1.40 -1.51 5.41
CA LEU A 73 -2.81 -1.61 5.04
C LEU A 73 -3.70 -2.07 6.20
N GLY A 74 -3.20 -2.89 7.11
CA GLY A 74 -3.92 -3.31 8.31
C GLY A 74 -4.27 -2.13 9.24
N VAL A 75 -3.42 -1.10 9.29
CA VAL A 75 -3.67 0.14 10.05
C VAL A 75 -4.65 1.04 9.31
N LEU A 76 -4.48 1.17 7.99
CA LEU A 76 -5.30 2.07 7.17
C LEU A 76 -6.72 1.52 6.92
N LYS A 77 -6.90 0.21 6.71
CA LYS A 77 -8.19 -0.43 6.41
C LYS A 77 -9.33 -0.03 7.35
N PRO A 78 -9.22 -0.13 8.69
CA PRO A 78 -10.33 0.23 9.58
C PRO A 78 -10.66 1.73 9.56
N ILE A 79 -9.68 2.58 9.26
CA ILE A 79 -9.87 4.04 9.19
C ILE A 79 -10.52 4.40 7.84
N LEU A 80 -10.00 3.83 6.75
CA LEU A 80 -10.56 3.95 5.40
C LEU A 80 -12.00 3.48 5.37
N ALA A 81 -12.30 2.29 5.91
CA ALA A 81 -13.65 1.74 5.98
C ALA A 81 -14.63 2.62 6.78
N LYS A 82 -14.14 3.37 7.78
CA LYS A 82 -14.95 4.35 8.54
C LYS A 82 -15.10 5.69 7.80
N SER A 83 -14.09 6.10 7.03
CA SER A 83 -14.13 7.34 6.24
C SER A 83 -14.83 7.20 4.89
N THR A 84 -15.15 5.98 4.45
CA THR A 84 -15.96 5.70 3.26
C THR A 84 -17.43 6.10 3.49
N THR A 85 -17.71 7.40 3.51
CA THR A 85 -18.98 7.95 2.99
C THR A 85 -18.82 8.18 1.48
N SER A 86 -18.26 7.20 0.75
CA SER A 86 -18.39 7.17 -0.70
C SER A 86 -19.50 6.19 -1.03
N THR A 87 -20.56 6.74 -1.63
CA THR A 87 -21.74 6.05 -2.12
C THR A 87 -21.35 4.73 -2.78
N MET A 88 -21.58 3.62 -2.08
CA MET A 88 -21.41 2.27 -2.59
C MET A 88 -22.36 2.08 -3.77
N THR A 89 -21.87 2.32 -4.99
CA THR A 89 -22.62 2.01 -6.20
C THR A 89 -22.32 0.56 -6.55
N LYS A 90 -23.35 -0.30 -6.50
CA LYS A 90 -23.23 -1.69 -6.92
C LYS A 90 -23.10 -1.73 -8.43
N VAL A 91 -21.96 -2.20 -8.94
CA VAL A 91 -21.77 -2.48 -10.36
C VAL A 91 -21.68 -3.98 -10.53
N VAL A 92 -22.50 -4.50 -11.45
CA VAL A 92 -22.46 -5.90 -11.88
C VAL A 92 -21.71 -5.93 -13.20
N ILE A 93 -20.60 -6.66 -13.23
CA ILE A 93 -19.80 -6.89 -14.44
C ILE A 93 -19.79 -8.40 -14.65
N GLY A 94 -20.16 -8.85 -15.85
CA GLY A 94 -20.17 -10.26 -16.23
C GLY A 94 -19.90 -10.38 -17.73
N THR A 95 -19.14 -11.39 -18.11
CA THR A 95 -18.92 -11.75 -19.51
C THR A 95 -20.07 -12.66 -19.96
N VAL A 96 -20.47 -12.58 -21.23
CA VAL A 96 -21.49 -13.47 -21.77
C VAL A 96 -20.94 -14.90 -21.88
N LYS A 97 -21.81 -15.90 -21.74
CA LYS A 97 -21.42 -17.30 -21.92
C LYS A 97 -20.91 -17.50 -23.36
N GLY A 98 -19.59 -17.66 -23.51
CA GLY A 98 -18.91 -17.79 -24.81
C GLY A 98 -17.91 -16.67 -25.12
N ASP A 99 -17.73 -15.70 -24.23
CA ASP A 99 -16.71 -14.66 -24.37
C ASP A 99 -15.34 -15.18 -23.90
N LEU A 100 -14.33 -14.98 -24.74
CA LEU A 100 -12.91 -15.33 -24.51
C LEU A 100 -12.11 -14.05 -24.25
#